data_AF-A0A8S9W4Q3-F1
#
_entry.id   AF-A0A8S9W4Q3-F1
#
_cell.length_a   1.000
_cell.length_b   1.000
_cell.length_c   1.000
_cell.angle_alpha   90.00
_cell.angle_beta   90.00
_cell.angle_gamma   90.00
#
_symmetry.space_group_name_H-M   'P 1'
#
loop_
_entity.id
_entity.type
_entity.pdbx_description
1 polymer ?
#
loop_
_entity_poly.entity_id
_entity_poly.type
_entity_poly.pdbx_seq_one_letter_code
_entity_poly.pdbx_strand_id
1 'polypeptide(L)' 'MKDSRGKEIFIGDRVKVLCNFDNKIHEGDVFRVDRKHIEVDIPMHRISVHNHKKITKLHETKTNHR' A
#
# COMPACT_ATOMS: atom_id res chain seq x y z
N MET A 1 -4.42 -7.33 4.47
CA MET A 1 -3.64 -7.95 3.37
C MET A 1 -2.17 -7.99 3.80
N LYS A 2 -1.30 -8.84 3.21
CA LYS A 2 0.15 -8.87 3.52
C LYS A 2 0.99 -8.33 2.36
N ASP A 3 2.08 -7.61 2.64
CA ASP A 3 3.04 -7.11 1.65
C ASP A 3 3.91 -8.23 1.05
N SER A 4 4.81 -7.86 0.14
CA SER A 4 5.77 -8.78 -0.50
C SER A 4 6.71 -9.51 0.48
N ARG A 5 6.84 -9.03 1.72
CA ARG A 5 7.66 -9.61 2.79
C ARG A 5 6.81 -10.25 3.89
N GLY A 6 5.51 -10.38 3.68
CA GLY A 6 4.59 -10.98 4.63
C GLY A 6 4.14 -10.06 5.77
N LYS A 7 4.45 -8.76 5.74
CA LYS A 7 3.98 -7.79 6.75
C LYS A 7 2.52 -7.41 6.52
N GLU A 8 1.74 -7.29 7.58
CA GLU A 8 0.36 -6.84 7.47
C GLU A 8 0.27 -5.37 7.06
N ILE A 9 -0.65 -5.10 6.13
CA ILE A 9 -0.96 -3.78 5.59
C ILE A 9 -2.33 -3.35 6.14
N PHE A 10 -2.36 -2.15 6.72
CA PHE A 10 -3.51 -1.47 7.25
C PHE A 10 -3.74 -0.13 6.56
N ILE A 11 -4.95 0.41 6.71
CA ILE A 11 -5.28 1.76 6.25
C ILE A 11 -4.43 2.76 7.06
N GLY A 12 -3.84 3.74 6.37
CA GLY A 12 -2.92 4.73 6.92
C GLY A 12 -1.43 4.32 6.85
N ASP A 13 -1.12 3.05 6.57
CA ASP A 13 0.27 2.63 6.41
C ASP A 13 0.88 3.26 5.16
N ARG A 14 2.16 3.63 5.24
CA ARG A 14 2.89 4.14 4.09
C ARG A 14 3.58 3.00 3.35
N VAL A 15 3.39 2.92 2.04
CA VAL A 15 3.85 1.79 1.21
C VAL A 15 4.56 2.26 -0.06
N LYS A 16 5.44 1.40 -0.59
CA LYS A 16 5.93 1.43 -1.97
C LYS A 16 5.10 0.50 -2.83
N VAL A 17 4.71 0.96 -4.01
CA VAL A 17 3.96 0.18 -5.00
C VAL A 17 4.68 0.23 -6.34
N LEU A 18 4.93 -0.93 -6.94
CA LEU A 18 5.29 -1.00 -8.36
C LEU A 18 4.00 -0.89 -9.19
N CYS A 19 3.77 0.26 -9.83
CA CYS A 19 2.61 0.49 -10.68
C CYS A 19 2.82 -0.17 -12.06
N ASN A 20 1.81 -0.89 -12.54
CA ASN A 20 1.91 -1.64 -13.81
C ASN A 20 1.72 -0.75 -15.04
N PHE A 21 1.06 0.39 -14.88
CA PHE A 21 0.73 1.26 -16.01
C PHE A 21 1.99 1.97 -16.53
N ASP A 22 2.83 2.46 -15.62
CA ASP A 22 4.05 3.20 -15.95
C ASP A 22 5.35 2.47 -15.59
N ASN A 23 5.25 1.26 -15.00
CA ASN A 23 6.38 0.48 -14.50
C ASN A 23 7.27 1.24 -13.50
N LYS A 24 6.73 2.24 -12.79
CA LYS A 24 7.45 3.01 -11.79
C LYS A 24 7.05 2.64 -10.37
N ILE A 25 7.96 2.90 -9.43
CA ILE A 25 7.68 2.79 -8.01
C ILE A 25 7.07 4.10 -7.55
N HIS A 26 5.90 4.00 -6.94
CA HIS A 26 5.23 5.12 -6.28
C HIS A 26 5.20 4.88 -4.78
N GLU A 27 5.32 5.96 -4.02
CA GLU A 27 5.13 5.95 -2.57
C GLU A 27 3.84 6.67 -2.22
N GLY A 28 3.09 6.10 -1.30
CA GLY A 28 1.83 6.68 -0.86
C GLY A 28 1.28 6.01 0.38
N ASP A 29 0.16 6.55 0.83
CA ASP A 29 -0.52 6.10 2.03
C ASP A 29 -1.70 5.20 1.65
N VAL A 30 -1.88 4.10 2.38
CA VAL A 30 -2.95 3.15 2.10
C VAL A 30 -4.28 3.79 2.49
N PHE A 31 -5.12 4.04 1.51
CA PHE A 31 -6.45 4.61 1.71
C PHE A 31 -7.49 3.52 2.03
N ARG A 32 -7.36 2.36 1.37
CA ARG A 32 -8.33 1.26 1.50
C ARG A 32 -7.64 -0.10 1.40
N VAL A 33 -8.10 -1.05 2.22
CA VAL A 33 -7.65 -2.45 2.19
C VAL A 33 -8.85 -3.38 2.06
N ASP A 34 -8.85 -4.16 0.99
CA ASP A 34 -9.86 -5.17 0.70
C ASP A 34 -9.22 -6.56 0.70
N ARG A 35 -10.04 -7.61 0.62
CA ARG A 35 -9.51 -8.98 0.44
C ARG A 35 -8.82 -9.19 -0.92
N LYS A 36 -9.17 -8.39 -1.93
CA LYS A 36 -8.74 -8.57 -3.34
C LYS A 36 -7.70 -7.57 -3.82
N HIS A 37 -7.65 -6.38 -3.24
CA HIS A 37 -6.74 -5.31 -3.64
C HIS A 37 -6.57 -4.31 -2.48
N ILE A 38 -5.66 -3.37 -2.65
CA ILE A 38 -5.58 -2.16 -1.83
C ILE A 38 -5.62 -0.94 -2.73
N GLU A 39 -6.05 0.19 -2.19
CA GLU A 39 -5.92 1.49 -2.83
C GLU A 39 -4.90 2.32 -2.07
N VAL A 40 -3.96 2.89 -2.81
CA VAL A 40 -2.88 3.74 -2.28
C VAL A 40 -3.04 5.13 -2.85
N ASP A 41 -3.10 6.12 -1.97
CA ASP A 41 -3.16 7.53 -2.32
C ASP A 41 -1.74 8.04 -2.55
N ILE A 42 -1.49 8.57 -3.76
CA ILE A 42 -0.21 9.17 -4.14
C ILE A 42 -0.46 10.62 -4.56
N PRO A 43 0.56 11.51 -4.60
CA PRO A 43 0.36 12.97 -4.69
C PRO A 43 -0.50 13.50 -5.87
N MET A 44 -0.82 12.68 -6.87
CA MET A 44 -1.58 13.11 -8.05
C MET A 44 -2.76 12.18 -8.43
N HIS A 45 -2.90 11.00 -7.83
CA HIS A 45 -3.96 10.04 -8.15
C HIS A 45 -3.97 8.89 -7.13
N ARG A 46 -4.93 7.98 -7.28
CA ARG A 46 -4.97 6.74 -6.51
C ARG A 46 -4.53 5.56 -7.37
N ILE A 47 -3.76 4.66 -6.78
CA ILE A 47 -3.35 3.42 -7.43
C ILE A 47 -4.11 2.26 -6.76
N SER A 48 -4.85 1.51 -7.56
CA SER A 48 -5.44 0.24 -7.13
C SER A 48 -4.48 -0.92 -7.44
N VAL A 49 -4.13 -1.70 -6.43
CA VAL A 49 -3.11 -2.75 -6.51
C VAL A 49 -3.71 -4.10 -6.14
N HIS A 50 -3.83 -4.97 -7.12
CA HIS A 50 -4.35 -6.33 -6.94
C HIS A 50 -3.27 -7.36 -6.58
N ASN A 51 -2.01 -7.09 -6.91
CA ASN A 51 -0.91 -8.00 -6.65
C ASN A 51 -0.09 -7.55 -5.43
N HIS A 52 -0.30 -8.23 -4.31
CA HIS A 52 0.37 -7.95 -3.06
C HIS A 52 1.91 -8.10 -3.10
N LYS A 53 2.46 -8.86 -4.06
CA LYS A 53 3.92 -8.98 -4.26
C LYS A 53 4.55 -7.69 -4.80
N LYS A 54 3.75 -6.73 -5.26
CA LYS A 54 4.21 -5.43 -5.76
C LYS A 54 4.19 -4.34 -4.71
N ILE A 55 3.90 -4.71 -3.46
CA ILE A 55 3.70 -3.78 -2.36
C ILE A 55 4.77 -4.05 -1.30
N THR A 56 5.37 -2.99 -0.80
CA THR A 56 6.36 -3.04 0.28
C THR A 56 6.03 -2.00 1.33
N LYS A 57 5.74 -2.44 2.55
CA LYS A 57 5.44 -1.55 3.67
C LYS A 57 6.67 -0.75 4.11
N LEU A 58 6.57 0.57 4.17
CA LEU A 58 7.66 1.44 4.64
C LEU A 58 7.54 1.74 6.13
N HIS A 59 6.40 2.29 6.53
CA HIS A 59 6.12 2.68 7.90
C HIS A 59 4.78 2.12 8.33
N GLU A 60 4.75 1.68 9.58
CA GLU A 60 3.49 1.34 10.23
C GLU A 60 2.89 2.60 10.81
N THR A 61 1.60 2.79 10.59
CA THR A 61 0.84 3.71 11.43
C THR A 61 0.91 3.16 12.86
N LYS A 62 1.56 3.88 13.77
CA LYS A 62 1.44 3.58 15.20
C LYS A 62 -0.01 3.86 15.58
N THR A 63 -0.86 2.84 15.58
CA THR A 63 -2.12 2.90 16.31
C THR A 63 -1.73 3.06 17.77
N ASN A 64 -1.74 4.30 18.27
CA ASN A 64 -1.68 4.55 19.70
C ASN A 64 -2.94 3.90 20.29
N HIS A 65 -2.80 2.67 20.80
CA HIS A 65 -3.75 2.16 21.78
C HIS A 65 -3.54 2.99 23.05
N ARG A 66 -4.40 4.01 23.20
CA ARG A 66 -4.59 4.75 24.43
C ARG A 66 -5.87 4.26 25.09
#